data_AF-A0A4Y6S209-F1
#
_entry.id   AF-A0A4Y6S209-F1
#
_cell.length_a   1.000
_cell.length_b   1.000
_cell.length_c   1.000
_cell.angle_alpha   90.00
_cell.angle_beta   90.00
_cell.angle_gamma   90.00
#
_symmetry.space_group_name_H-M   'P 1'
#
loop_
_entity.id
_entity.type
_entity.pdbx_description
1 polymer ?
#
loop_
_entity_poly.entity_id
_entity_poly.type
_entity_poly.pdbx_seq_one_letter_code
_entity_poly.pdbx_strand_id
1 'polypeptide(L)'
;MWVNPDAKPKEITRVEVESRCEDEQVFVRARAFTSCIPRDCKWGWTKAEMRSDGVVKVLLIGFLRSKQITLKAFGDLLDVRVINIINDLSEPNVTKVYNLQRK
;
A
#
# COMPACT_ATOMS: atom_id res chain seq x y z
N MET A 1 4.70 -11.65 -4.02
CA MET A 1 4.20 -10.26 -4.24
C MET A 1 2.67 -10.28 -4.22
N TRP A 2 1.98 -9.14 -4.13
CA TRP A 2 0.51 -9.12 -4.12
C TRP A 2 -0.04 -8.30 -5.29
N VAL A 3 -1.01 -8.84 -6.03
CA VAL A 3 -1.52 -8.25 -7.28
C VAL A 3 -3.04 -8.13 -7.24
N ASN A 4 -3.56 -7.02 -7.77
CA ASN A 4 -4.98 -6.80 -8.00
C ASN A 4 -5.27 -6.99 -9.51
N PRO A 5 -5.87 -8.12 -9.92
CA PRO A 5 -6.14 -8.38 -11.33
C PRO A 5 -7.21 -7.43 -11.92
N ASP A 6 -8.07 -6.86 -11.07
CA ASP A 6 -9.23 -6.05 -11.47
C ASP A 6 -9.00 -4.55 -11.30
N ALA A 7 -7.74 -4.12 -11.17
CA ALA A 7 -7.39 -2.73 -10.90
C ALA A 7 -7.82 -1.79 -12.03
N LYS A 8 -8.70 -0.84 -11.72
CA LYS A 8 -9.10 0.23 -12.66
C LYS A 8 -8.04 1.34 -12.69
N PRO A 9 -8.11 2.27 -13.66
CA PRO A 9 -7.22 3.44 -13.68
C PRO A 9 -7.16 4.15 -12.32
N LYS A 10 -5.95 4.51 -11.88
CA LYS A 10 -5.63 5.16 -10.60
C LYS A 10 -5.83 4.29 -9.34
N GLU A 11 -6.23 3.02 -9.47
CA GLU A 11 -6.38 2.08 -8.36
C GLU A 11 -5.10 1.26 -8.11
N ILE A 12 -5.02 0.61 -6.95
CA ILE A 12 -3.87 -0.22 -6.60
C ILE A 12 -3.83 -1.44 -7.52
N THR A 13 -2.72 -1.62 -8.23
CA THR A 13 -2.45 -2.78 -9.08
C THR A 13 -1.59 -3.81 -8.35
N ARG A 14 -0.68 -3.35 -7.48
CA ARG A 14 0.28 -4.21 -6.80
C ARG A 14 0.75 -3.61 -5.49
N VAL A 15 0.95 -4.48 -4.51
CA VAL A 15 1.63 -4.15 -3.25
C VAL A 15 2.77 -5.13 -3.04
N GLU A 16 3.89 -4.59 -2.56
CA GLU A 16 5.03 -5.37 -2.14
C GLU A 16 5.40 -4.97 -0.72
N VAL A 17 5.61 -5.98 0.12
CA VAL A 17 6.02 -5.83 1.51
C VAL A 17 7.29 -6.63 1.67
N GLU A 18 8.27 -6.02 2.31
CA GLU A 18 9.56 -6.64 2.60
C GLU A 18 9.84 -6.46 4.08
N SER A 19 10.28 -7.55 4.73
CA SER A 19 10.71 -7.56 6.11
C SER A 19 12.15 -8.05 6.18
N ARG A 20 12.98 -7.37 6.96
CA ARG A 20 14.33 -7.82 7.31
C ARG A 20 14.49 -7.80 8.83
N CYS A 21 15.21 -8.79 9.35
CA CYS A 21 15.60 -8.83 10.75
C CYS A 21 17.06 -8.40 10.85
N GLU A 22 17.34 -7.39 11.68
CA GLU A 22 18.67 -6.85 11.92
C GLU A 22 18.73 -6.44 13.40
N ASP A 23 19.75 -6.90 14.13
CA ASP A 23 19.94 -6.62 15.56
C ASP A 23 18.70 -6.88 16.43
N GLU A 24 18.06 -8.04 16.25
CA GLU A 24 16.82 -8.44 16.93
C GLU A 24 15.60 -7.53 16.67
N GLN A 25 15.73 -6.60 15.73
CA GLN A 25 14.65 -5.70 15.30
C GLN A 25 14.11 -6.10 13.93
N VAL A 26 12.78 -6.13 13.81
CA VAL A 26 12.09 -6.37 12.54
C VAL A 26 11.85 -5.04 11.84
N PHE A 27 12.51 -4.83 10.72
CA PHE A 27 12.28 -3.69 9.84
C PHE A 27 11.35 -4.09 8.71
N VAL A 28 10.23 -3.40 8.62
CA VAL A 28 9.25 -3.62 7.53
C VAL A 28 9.25 -2.40 6.63
N ARG A 29 9.25 -2.63 5.32
CA ARG A 29 9.00 -1.60 4.31
C ARG A 29 7.95 -2.09 3.33
N ALA A 30 7.20 -1.16 2.78
CA ALA A 30 6.20 -1.44 1.77
C ALA A 30 6.33 -0.47 0.62
N ARG A 31 5.93 -0.93 -0.57
CA ARG A 31 5.73 -0.09 -1.75
C ARG A 31 4.45 -0.50 -2.47
N ALA A 32 3.86 0.45 -3.18
CA ALA A 32 2.63 0.23 -3.91
C ALA A 32 2.72 0.73 -5.33
N PHE A 33 1.88 0.18 -6.19
CA PHE A 33 1.75 0.56 -7.58
C PHE A 33 0.29 0.87 -7.85
N THR A 34 0.06 1.92 -8.64
CA THR A 34 -1.26 2.32 -9.08
C THR A 34 -1.34 2.33 -10.59
N SER A 35 -2.47 1.90 -11.14
CA SER A 35 -2.71 1.86 -12.59
C SER A 35 -2.54 3.25 -13.20
N CYS A 36 -1.66 3.36 -14.20
CA CYS A 36 -1.23 4.59 -14.85
C CYS A 36 -0.72 4.25 -16.27
N ILE A 37 -0.98 5.10 -17.27
CA ILE A 37 -0.57 4.87 -18.66
C ILE A 37 0.69 5.69 -18.95
N PRO A 38 1.74 5.14 -19.59
CA PRO A 38 1.84 3.79 -20.18
C PRO A 38 2.33 2.70 -19.21
N ARG A 39 2.73 3.06 -17.99
CA ARG A 39 3.21 2.13 -16.95
C ARG A 39 2.69 2.55 -15.60
N ASP A 40 2.46 1.58 -14.73
CA ASP A 40 2.00 1.82 -13.36
C ASP A 40 2.83 2.89 -12.65
N CYS A 41 2.11 3.84 -12.03
CA CYS A 41 2.70 4.87 -11.21
C CYS A 41 3.18 4.22 -9.90
N LYS A 42 4.48 4.27 -9.67
CA LYS A 42 5.16 3.61 -8.54
C LYS A 42 5.28 4.55 -7.35
N TRP A 43 4.86 4.06 -6.19
CA TRP A 43 5.17 4.66 -4.90
C TRP A 43 6.42 3.97 -4.35
N GLY A 44 7.39 4.73 -3.88
CA GLY A 44 8.69 4.21 -3.45
C GLY A 44 8.62 3.21 -2.28
N TRP A 45 9.74 2.59 -1.97
CA TRP A 45 9.87 1.85 -0.72
C TRP A 45 9.84 2.82 0.44
N THR A 46 8.93 2.59 1.38
CA THR A 46 8.78 3.41 2.57
C THR A 46 8.71 2.53 3.81
N LYS A 47 9.29 3.00 4.91
CA LYS A 47 9.20 2.32 6.20
C LYS A 47 7.73 2.10 6.56
N ALA A 48 7.40 0.90 6.95
CA ALA A 48 6.08 0.51 7.38
C ALA A 48 6.10 0.15 8.86
N GLU A 49 4.99 0.40 9.54
CA GLU A 49 4.77 0.00 10.92
C GLU A 49 4.01 -1.32 10.91
N MET A 50 4.58 -2.33 11.58
CA MET A 50 3.91 -3.61 11.80
C MET A 50 3.36 -3.62 13.22
N ARG A 51 2.07 -3.86 13.35
CA ARG A 51 1.40 -4.07 14.62
C ARG A 51 1.51 -5.54 15.03
N SER A 52 1.32 -5.82 16.33
CA SER A 52 1.37 -7.17 16.89
C SER A 52 0.29 -8.12 16.34
N ASP A 53 -0.79 -7.59 15.76
CA ASP A 53 -1.86 -8.35 15.08
C ASP A 53 -1.55 -8.67 13.60
N GLY A 54 -0.31 -8.42 13.16
CA GLY A 54 0.14 -8.68 11.78
C GLY A 54 -0.31 -7.63 10.77
N VAL A 55 -1.00 -6.57 11.21
CA VAL A 55 -1.38 -5.46 10.33
C VAL A 55 -0.16 -4.60 10.02
N VAL A 56 0.05 -4.32 8.73
CA VAL A 56 1.12 -3.43 8.26
C VAL A 56 0.51 -2.11 7.80
N LYS A 57 1.01 -0.99 8.31
CA LYS A 57 0.62 0.35 7.90
C LYS A 57 1.79 1.07 7.25
N VAL A 58 1.53 1.76 6.16
CA VAL A 58 2.53 2.60 5.49
C VAL A 58 1.89 3.89 5.03
N LEU A 59 2.59 5.01 5.23
CA LEU A 59 2.23 6.31 4.70
C LEU A 59 3.14 6.62 3.51
N LEU A 60 2.60 6.53 2.30
CA LEU A 60 3.31 6.84 1.06
C LEU A 60 3.09 8.31 0.73
N ILE A 61 4.10 9.13 0.98
CA ILE A 61 4.03 10.58 0.78
C ILE A 61 4.41 10.90 -0.67
N GLY A 62 3.51 11.60 -1.36
CA GLY A 62 3.76 12.18 -2.67
C GLY A 62 3.61 13.70 -2.63
N PHE A 63 4.00 14.37 -3.72
CA PHE A 63 4.01 15.83 -3.80
C PHE A 63 2.60 16.44 -3.63
N LEU A 64 1.63 15.97 -4.41
CA LEU A 64 0.24 16.48 -4.37
C LEU A 64 -0.67 15.70 -3.41
N ARG A 65 -0.36 14.41 -3.22
CA ARG A 65 -1.24 13.46 -2.53
C ARG A 65 -0.41 12.46 -1.76
N SER A 66 -0.93 12.06 -0.61
CA SER A 66 -0.39 10.97 0.18
C SER A 66 -1.36 9.79 0.18
N LYS A 67 -0.84 8.57 0.30
CA LYS A 67 -1.65 7.36 0.44
C LYS A 67 -1.30 6.69 1.76
N GLN A 68 -2.25 6.68 2.69
CA GLN A 68 -2.15 5.82 3.86
C GLN A 68 -2.71 4.45 3.49
N ILE A 69 -1.86 3.43 3.55
CA ILE A 69 -2.22 2.05 3.21
C ILE A 69 -2.15 1.19 4.47
N THR A 70 -3.23 0.45 4.72
CA THR A 70 -3.28 -0.60 5.75
C THR A 70 -3.44 -1.95 5.06
N LEU A 71 -2.57 -2.88 5.42
CA LEU A 71 -2.44 -4.20 4.81
C LEU A 71 -2.73 -5.26 5.86
N LYS A 72 -3.57 -6.24 5.53
CA LYS A 72 -3.82 -7.40 6.38
C LYS A 72 -3.92 -8.66 5.54
N ALA A 73 -3.01 -9.60 5.77
CA ALA A 73 -2.99 -10.86 5.04
C ALA A 73 -3.98 -11.86 5.65
N PHE A 74 -4.67 -12.59 4.79
CA PHE A 74 -5.61 -13.66 5.12
C PHE A 74 -5.40 -14.82 4.13
N GLY A 75 -4.51 -15.75 4.48
CA GLY A 75 -4.12 -16.84 3.56
C GLY A 75 -3.49 -16.31 2.27
N ASP A 76 -4.15 -16.58 1.15
CA ASP A 76 -3.75 -16.16 -0.20
C ASP A 76 -4.33 -14.80 -0.64
N LEU A 77 -5.06 -14.14 0.26
CA LEU A 77 -5.58 -12.80 0.06
C LEU A 77 -4.84 -11.77 0.92
N LEU A 78 -4.73 -10.56 0.41
CA LEU A 78 -4.29 -9.39 1.13
C LEU A 78 -5.39 -8.32 1.05
N ASP A 79 -6.00 -8.02 2.19
CA ASP A 79 -6.88 -6.87 2.33
C ASP A 79 -6.01 -5.61 2.33
N VAL A 80 -6.29 -4.72 1.38
CA VAL A 80 -5.58 -3.46 1.18
C VAL A 80 -6.57 -2.32 1.30
N ARG A 81 -6.55 -1.65 2.45
CA ARG A 81 -7.29 -0.40 2.66
C ARG A 81 -6.41 0.79 2.33
N VAL A 82 -6.87 1.62 1.39
CA VAL A 82 -6.18 2.84 0.96
C VAL A 82 -7.02 4.05 1.30
N ILE A 83 -6.43 4.98 2.03
CA ILE A 83 -6.96 6.33 2.24
C ILE A 83 -6.13 7.28 1.40
N ASN A 84 -6.76 7.92 0.43
CA ASN A 84 -6.14 9.01 -0.32
C ASN A 84 -6.29 10.30 0.47
N ILE A 85 -5.16 10.91 0.81
CA ILE A 85 -5.10 12.17 1.54
C ILE A 85 -4.63 13.23 0.54
N ILE A 86 -5.42 14.28 0.37
CA ILE A 86 -5.02 15.45 -0.43
C ILE A 86 -4.34 16.44 0.50
N ASN A 87 -3.12 16.86 0.11
CA ASN A 87 -2.26 17.64 1.00
C ASN A 87 -2.81 19.05 1.28
N ASP A 88 -3.65 19.61 0.39
CA ASP A 88 -4.24 20.95 0.51
C ASP A 88 -5.65 20.96 1.14
N LEU A 89 -6.14 19.79 1.58
CA LEU A 89 -7.47 19.60 2.19
C LEU A 89 -8.66 20.08 1.33
N SER A 90 -8.45 20.30 0.03
CA SER A 90 -9.50 20.79 -0.89
C SER A 90 -10.64 19.78 -1.10
N GLU A 91 -10.38 18.48 -0.91
CA GLU A 91 -11.37 17.42 -1.02
C GLU A 91 -11.33 16.49 0.20
N PRO A 92 -12.45 15.85 0.56
CA PRO A 92 -12.46 14.85 1.63
C PRO A 92 -11.61 13.63 1.28
N ASN A 93 -11.05 13.00 2.32
CA ASN A 93 -10.28 11.77 2.17
C ASN A 93 -11.15 10.64 1.60
N VAL A 94 -10.71 10.02 0.51
CA VAL A 94 -11.42 8.90 -0.12
C VAL A 94 -10.80 7.59 0.33
N THR A 95 -11.63 6.72 0.91
CA THR A 95 -11.22 5.36 1.31
C THR A 95 -11.66 4.35 0.26
N LYS A 96 -10.76 3.45 -0.11
CA LYS A 96 -11.04 2.28 -0.95
C LYS A 96 -10.43 1.02 -0.33
N VAL A 97 -11.06 -0.12 -0.57
CA VAL A 97 -10.59 -1.43 -0.10
C VAL A 97 -10.44 -2.34 -1.31
N TYR A 98 -9.35 -3.10 -1.36
CA TYR A 98 -9.04 -4.05 -2.42
C TYR A 98 -8.62 -5.38 -1.82
N ASN A 99 -8.99 -6.47 -2.48
CA ASN A 99 -8.50 -7.81 -2.15
C ASN A 99 -7.47 -8.21 -3.19
N LEU A 100 -6.19 -8.21 -2.81
CA LEU A 100 -5.10 -8.61 -3.69
C LEU A 100 -4.82 -10.10 -3.51
N GLN A 101 -4.38 -10.75 -4.57
CA GLN A 101 -4.01 -12.15 -4.59
C GLN A 101 -2.49 -12.32 -4.51
N ARG A 102 -2.04 -13.38 -3.83
CA ARG A 102 -0.62 -13.73 -3.78
C ARG A 102 -0.16 -14.21 -5.16
N LYS A 103 0.97 -13.68 -5.60
CA LYS A 103 1.72 -14.11 -6.79
C LYS A 103 3.15 -14.48 -6.43
#